data_AF-A0A955FV71-F1
#
_entry.id   AF-A0A955FV71-F1
#
_cell.length_a   1.000
_cell.length_b   1.000
_cell.length_c   1.000
_cell.angle_alpha   90.00
_cell.angle_beta   90.00
_cell.angle_gamma   90.00
#
_symmetry.space_group_name_H-M   'P 1'
#
loop_
_entity.id
_entity.type
_entity.pdbx_description
1 polymer ?
#
loop_
_entity_poly.entity_id
_entity_poly.type
_entity_poly.pdbx_seq_one_letter_code
_entity_poly.pdbx_strand_id
1 'polypeptide(L)'
;MGQKYTHLSYEDRVKIEHWHKNGKSIRYIARELGRSPNTISYELKHLTVSGQYVAKKASVKAYQKRYCARVCSNKVARDKDLRELV
;
A
#
# COMPACT_ATOMS: atom_id res chain seq x y z
N MET A 1 -15.49 11.52 -15.06
CA MET A 1 -14.15 10.94 -15.28
C MET A 1 -13.70 10.26 -14.00
N GLY A 2 -13.33 8.97 -14.05
CA GLY A 2 -12.97 8.21 -12.85
C GLY A 2 -11.65 8.67 -12.25
N GLN A 3 -11.58 8.74 -10.92
CA GLN A 3 -10.33 8.98 -10.19
C GLN A 3 -9.33 7.87 -10.55
N LYS A 4 -8.20 8.24 -11.16
CA LYS A 4 -7.12 7.27 -11.42
C LYS A 4 -6.59 6.77 -10.08
N TYR A 5 -6.55 5.45 -9.91
CA TYR A 5 -6.00 4.85 -8.70
C TYR A 5 -4.51 5.20 -8.60
N THR A 6 -4.17 5.99 -7.58
CA THR A 6 -2.79 6.33 -7.24
C THR A 6 -2.42 5.66 -5.93
N HIS A 7 -1.25 5.03 -5.89
CA HIS A 7 -0.74 4.43 -4.66
C HIS A 7 -0.43 5.51 -3.63
N LEU A 8 -0.63 5.18 -2.35
CA LEU A 8 -0.16 6.01 -1.24
C LEU A 8 1.36 6.18 -1.35
N SER A 9 1.82 7.42 -1.27
CA SER A 9 3.24 7.76 -1.21
C SER A 9 3.84 7.35 0.14
N TYR A 10 5.16 7.52 0.30
CA TYR A 10 5.76 7.34 1.62
C TYR A 10 5.29 8.43 2.60
N GLU A 11 5.21 9.68 2.15
CA GLU A 11 4.74 10.80 2.95
C GLU A 11 3.31 10.60 3.44
N ASP A 12 2.42 10.09 2.59
CA ASP A 12 1.05 9.77 2.98
C ASP A 12 1.04 8.76 4.14
N ARG A 13 1.90 7.74 4.09
CA ARG A 13 2.01 6.74 5.17
C ARG A 13 2.55 7.33 6.46
N VAL A 14 3.50 8.26 6.39
CA VAL A 14 4.00 8.98 7.57
C VAL A 14 2.89 9.80 8.22
N LYS A 15 2.06 10.49 7.42
CA LYS A 15 0.88 11.22 7.93
C LYS A 15 -0.15 10.28 8.54
N ILE A 16 -0.44 9.15 7.90
CA ILE A 16 -1.31 8.09 8.44
C ILE A 16 -0.79 7.60 9.79
N GLU A 17 0.51 7.29 9.89
CA GLU A 17 1.12 6.83 11.13
C GLU A 17 0.98 7.87 12.25
N HIS A 18 1.29 9.14 11.96
CA HIS A 18 1.19 10.22 12.93
C HIS A 18 -0.25 10.39 13.44
N TRP A 19 -1.23 10.52 12.54
CA TRP A 19 -2.62 10.71 12.93
C TRP A 19 -3.26 9.49 13.58
N HIS A 20 -2.88 8.28 13.15
CA HIS A 20 -3.34 7.04 13.77
C HIS A 20 -2.83 6.93 15.22
N LYS A 21 -1.55 7.28 15.46
CA LYS A 21 -1.00 7.36 16.83
C LYS A 21 -1.70 8.42 17.69
N ASN A 22 -2.12 9.52 17.08
CA ASN A 22 -2.91 10.57 17.74
C ASN A 22 -4.40 10.23 17.89
N GLY A 23 -4.82 8.98 17.62
CA GLY A 23 -6.20 8.52 17.80
C GLY A 23 -7.21 9.13 16.82
N LYS A 24 -6.77 9.69 15.69
CA LYS A 24 -7.68 10.23 14.68
C LYS A 24 -8.42 9.11 13.97
N SER A 25 -9.69 9.36 13.63
CA SER A 25 -10.51 8.37 12.93
C SER A 25 -10.04 8.16 11.48
N ILE A 26 -10.32 6.96 10.94
CA ILE A 26 -10.03 6.61 9.54
C ILE A 26 -10.65 7.64 8.58
N ARG A 27 -11.87 8.09 8.87
CA ARG A 27 -12.57 9.07 8.03
C ARG A 27 -11.92 10.45 8.07
N TYR A 28 -11.37 10.85 9.21
CA TYR A 28 -10.57 12.08 9.32
C TYR A 28 -9.32 11.98 8.44
N ILE A 29 -8.53 10.93 8.63
CA ILE A 29 -7.28 10.70 7.86
C ILE A 29 -7.56 10.66 6.35
N ALA A 30 -8.62 9.98 5.95
CA ALA A 30 -9.04 9.88 4.56
C ALA A 30 -9.38 11.25 3.96
N ARG A 31 -10.12 12.09 4.70
CA ARG A 31 -10.46 13.45 4.26
C ARG A 31 -9.23 14.33 4.10
N GLU A 32 -8.32 14.31 5.08
CA GLU A 32 -7.09 15.11 5.02
C GLU A 32 -6.15 14.70 3.88
N LEU A 33 -6.15 13.42 3.49
CA LEU A 33 -5.33 12.92 2.36
C LEU A 33 -6.06 12.98 1.01
N GLY A 34 -7.33 13.38 0.97
CA GLY A 34 -8.15 13.28 -0.23
C GLY A 34 -8.31 11.83 -0.72
N ARG A 35 -8.33 10.85 0.19
CA ARG A 35 -8.43 9.42 -0.09
C ARG A 35 -9.77 8.86 0.34
N SER A 36 -10.12 7.68 -0.20
CA SER A 36 -11.28 6.97 0.29
C SER A 36 -11.02 6.41 1.70
N PRO A 37 -12.02 6.39 2.59
CA PRO A 37 -11.90 5.71 3.90
C PRO A 37 -11.51 4.24 3.77
N ASN A 38 -11.94 3.58 2.67
CA ASN A 38 -11.59 2.19 2.38
C ASN A 38 -10.09 2.03 2.11
N THR A 39 -9.45 3.00 1.43
CA THR A 39 -8.00 2.98 1.18
C THR A 39 -7.22 3.01 2.50
N ILE A 40 -7.62 3.90 3.42
CA ILE A 40 -6.97 4.04 4.73
C ILE A 40 -7.22 2.80 5.60
N SER A 41 -8.46 2.29 5.61
CA SER A 41 -8.81 1.06 6.33
C SER A 41 -8.02 -0.14 5.82
N TYR A 42 -7.92 -0.31 4.50
CA TYR A 42 -7.13 -1.38 3.89
C TYR A 42 -5.65 -1.27 4.26
N GLU A 43 -5.07 -0.07 4.17
CA GLU A 43 -3.68 0.21 4.52
C GLU A 43 -3.40 -0.19 5.99
N LEU A 44 -4.21 0.29 6.93
CA LEU A 44 -4.06 -0.04 8.36
C LEU A 44 -4.26 -1.53 8.64
N LYS A 45 -5.25 -2.18 8.00
CA LYS A 45 -5.55 -3.60 8.22
C LYS A 45 -4.49 -4.53 7.64
N HIS A 46 -4.02 -4.27 6.42
CA HIS A 46 -3.21 -5.24 5.66
C HIS A 46 -1.72 -4.93 5.61
N LEU A 47 -1.30 -3.70 5.93
CA LEU A 47 0.10 -3.28 5.88
C LEU A 47 0.71 -3.03 7.26
N THR A 48 -0.08 -3.21 8.32
CA THR A 48 0.43 -3.40 9.68
C THR A 48 1.39 -4.60 9.75
N VAL A 49 2.48 -4.44 10.51
CA VAL A 49 3.54 -5.44 10.69
C VAL A 49 3.81 -5.60 12.18
N SER A 50 3.78 -6.85 12.66
CA SER A 50 3.97 -7.16 14.09
C SER A 50 2.99 -6.42 15.00
N GLY A 51 1.73 -6.29 14.58
CA GLY A 51 0.67 -5.63 15.37
C GLY A 51 0.72 -4.09 15.40
N GLN A 52 1.75 -3.47 14.82
CA GLN A 52 1.90 -2.01 14.81
C GLN A 52 1.98 -1.44 13.38
N TYR A 53 1.27 -0.34 13.15
CA TYR A 53 1.40 0.41 11.92
C TYR A 53 2.60 1.35 12.00
N VAL A 54 3.62 1.07 11.18
CA VAL A 54 4.85 1.88 11.04
C VAL A 54 5.04 2.17 9.56
N ALA A 55 5.13 3.44 9.17
CA ALA A 55 5.14 3.87 7.77
C ALA A 55 6.24 3.20 6.95
N LYS A 56 7.45 3.09 7.52
CA LYS A 56 8.60 2.41 6.91
C LYS A 56 8.34 0.92 6.65
N LYS A 57 7.70 0.22 7.59
CA LYS A 57 7.39 -1.21 7.43
C LYS A 57 6.25 -1.41 6.42
N ALA A 58 5.23 -0.56 6.50
CA ALA A 58 4.09 -0.58 5.59
C ALA A 58 4.52 -0.30 4.13
N SER A 59 5.43 0.65 3.91
CA SER A 59 5.94 0.95 2.57
C SER A 59 6.70 -0.23 1.94
N VAL A 60 7.59 -0.87 2.71
CA VAL A 60 8.33 -2.06 2.28
C VAL A 60 7.37 -3.21 1.97
N LYS A 61 6.41 -3.49 2.86
CA LYS A 61 5.42 -4.56 2.67
C LYS A 61 4.53 -4.29 1.44
N ALA A 62 4.12 -3.05 1.22
CA ALA A 62 3.35 -2.67 0.04
C ALA A 62 4.15 -2.85 -1.25
N TYR A 63 5.44 -2.50 -1.24
CA TYR A 63 6.35 -2.75 -2.36
C TYR A 63 6.50 -4.25 -2.64
N GLN A 64 6.78 -5.05 -1.61
CA GLN A 64 6.94 -6.51 -1.73
C GLN A 64 5.67 -7.17 -2.30
N LYS A 65 4.49 -6.79 -1.81
CA LYS A 65 3.22 -7.29 -2.37
C LYS A 65 3.09 -7.01 -3.87
N ARG A 66 3.40 -5.79 -4.30
CA ARG A 66 3.37 -5.43 -5.73
C ARG A 66 4.43 -6.19 -6.53
N TYR A 67 5.63 -6.32 -6.00
CA TYR A 67 6.71 -7.08 -6.62
C TYR A 67 6.31 -8.54 -6.82
N CYS A 68 5.81 -9.21 -5.78
CA CYS A 68 5.35 -10.59 -5.86
C CYS A 68 4.15 -10.74 -6.80
N ALA A 69 3.22 -9.78 -6.82
CA ALA A 69 2.09 -9.80 -7.74
C ALA A 69 2.49 -9.60 -9.22
N ARG A 70 3.71 -9.14 -9.51
CA ARG A 70 4.26 -9.02 -10.86
C ARG A 70 5.12 -10.22 -11.24
N VAL A 71 5.98 -10.65 -10.32
CA VAL A 71 7.03 -11.65 -10.59
C VAL A 71 6.56 -13.06 -10.28
N CYS A 72 5.77 -13.22 -9.22
CA CYS A 72 5.36 -14.54 -8.75
C CYS A 72 4.00 -14.98 -9.29
N SER A 73 3.17 -14.15 -9.90
CA SER A 73 1.87 -14.58 -10.45
C SER A 73 1.91 -14.88 -11.95
N ASN A 74 2.82 -14.25 -12.69
CA ASN A 74 2.89 -14.35 -14.13
C ASN A 74 3.70 -15.58 -14.55
N LYS A 75 3.11 -16.48 -15.34
CA LYS A 75 3.79 -17.67 -15.87
C LYS A 75 5.06 -17.29 -16.65
N VAL A 76 4.93 -16.33 -17.56
CA VAL A 76 6.07 -15.75 -18.30
C VAL A 76 7.10 -15.17 -17.34
N ALA A 77 6.70 -14.47 -16.29
CA ALA A 77 7.65 -13.95 -15.33
C ALA A 77 8.26 -15.02 -14.42
N ARG A 78 7.84 -16.29 -14.43
CA ARG A 78 8.49 -17.35 -13.64
C ARG A 78 9.47 -18.17 -14.47
N ASP A 79 9.15 -18.34 -15.74
CA ASP A 79 9.91 -19.14 -16.69
C ASP A 79 11.01 -18.28 -17.34
N LYS A 80 12.26 -18.76 -17.32
CA LYS A 80 13.38 -17.98 -17.86
C LYS A 80 13.31 -17.91 -19.39
N ASP A 81 12.94 -19.01 -20.03
CA ASP A 81 12.98 -19.13 -21.49
C ASP A 81 11.88 -18.27 -22.12
N LEU A 82 10.71 -18.20 -21.47
CA LEU A 82 9.61 -17.34 -21.92
C LEU A 82 9.90 -15.84 -21.72
N ARG A 83 10.78 -15.44 -20.78
CA ARG A 83 11.15 -14.03 -20.58
C ARG A 83 12.02 -13.49 -21.71
N GLU A 84 12.78 -14.33 -22.39
CA GLU A 84 13.69 -13.90 -23.47
C GLU A 84 12.95 -13.64 -24.80
N LEU A 85 11.68 -14.00 -24.89
CA LEU A 85 10.86 -13.91 -26.12
C LEU A 85 9.87 -12.73 -26.16
N VAL A 86 9.80 -11.91 -25.11
CA VAL A 86 8.86 -10.77 -24.96
C VAL A 86 9.63 -9.47 -24.84
#